data_AF-A0A327JH07-F1
#
_entry.id   AF-A0A327JH07-F1
#
_cell.length_a   1.000
_cell.length_b   1.000
_cell.length_c   1.000
_cell.angle_alpha   90.00
_cell.angle_beta   90.00
_cell.angle_gamma   90.00
#
_symmetry.space_group_name_H-M   'P 1'
#
loop_
_entity.id
_entity.type
_entity.pdbx_description
1 polymer ?
#
loop_
_entity_poly.entity_id
_entity_poly.type
_entity_poly.pdbx_seq_one_letter_code
_entity_poly.pdbx_strand_id
1 'polypeptide(L)'
;MILSHEHRFIFLKTRKTAGTSIELALSQICGEKDILTRVSPRDEAMRESLPGPNAQNWLAPGMRINRPERILGRLLGQHTRGRGYFNHVPAREVLRLTGPRIWRSYFKISVERNPWDRQVSLYYWRYPDADKRPTFETFITSPRWRKKVDNFAIYSLAGRPAVDFVIRYEQLQDDLAEVFHRLGIQDPPALPATKSGTRTDRGDYRDHYTDKTRDIVAGWYRDEIAAFGYRF
;
A
#
# COMPACT_ATOMS: atom_id res chain seq x y z
N MET A 1 -0.89 2.11 6.42
CA MET A 1 -1.44 3.48 6.25
C MET A 1 -0.93 4.31 7.40
N ILE A 2 -0.58 5.56 7.12
CA ILE A 2 -0.14 6.53 8.12
C ILE A 2 -1.03 7.75 8.01
N LEU A 3 -1.41 8.32 9.15
CA LEU A 3 -1.86 9.70 9.25
C LEU A 3 -0.99 10.38 10.29
N SER A 4 -0.14 11.29 9.83
CA SER A 4 0.70 12.10 10.71
C SER A 4 0.02 13.42 10.97
N HIS A 5 -0.33 13.67 12.24
CA HIS A 5 -0.77 14.97 12.71
C HIS A 5 0.42 15.93 12.86
N GLU A 6 1.58 15.40 13.24
CA GLU A 6 2.82 16.16 13.42
C GLU A 6 3.28 16.82 12.11
N HIS A 7 3.40 16.04 11.04
CA HIS A 7 3.80 16.53 9.71
C HIS A 7 2.62 16.73 8.75
N ARG A 8 1.38 16.61 9.26
CA ARG A 8 0.14 16.89 8.53
C ARG A 8 0.04 16.17 7.17
N PHE A 9 0.28 14.86 7.16
CA PHE A 9 0.14 14.04 5.95
C PHE A 9 -0.69 12.77 6.15
N ILE A 10 -1.18 12.21 5.05
CA ILE A 10 -1.91 10.95 5.01
C ILE A 10 -1.27 10.06 3.93
N PHE A 11 -0.69 8.92 4.31
CA PHE A 11 -0.20 7.92 3.38
C PHE A 11 -1.23 6.79 3.17
N LEU A 12 -1.91 6.83 2.03
CA LEU A 12 -2.87 5.82 1.59
C LEU A 12 -2.14 4.69 0.86
N LYS A 13 -1.73 3.69 1.64
CA LYS A 13 -0.94 2.55 1.17
C LYS A 13 -1.73 1.61 0.25
N THR A 14 -1.28 1.49 -0.99
CA THR A 14 -1.78 0.51 -1.98
C THR A 14 -1.08 -0.85 -1.85
N ARG A 15 -1.57 -1.86 -2.57
CA ARG A 15 -1.03 -3.22 -2.57
C ARG A 15 -0.03 -3.38 -3.71
N LYS A 16 1.07 -4.10 -3.45
CA LYS A 16 2.05 -4.56 -4.45
C LYS A 16 2.84 -3.43 -5.15
N THR A 17 3.08 -2.36 -4.41
CA THR A 17 3.63 -1.08 -4.90
C THR A 17 4.80 -0.57 -4.03
N ALA A 18 5.53 -1.46 -3.35
CA ALA A 18 6.50 -1.10 -2.29
C ALA A 18 5.93 -0.25 -1.13
N GLY A 19 4.60 -0.18 -0.98
CA GLY A 19 3.98 0.59 0.10
C GLY A 19 4.37 0.15 1.52
N THR A 20 4.95 -1.03 1.74
CA THR A 20 5.54 -1.37 3.05
C THR A 20 6.85 -0.64 3.29
N SER A 21 7.77 -0.61 2.31
CA SER A 21 9.04 0.10 2.45
C SER A 21 8.82 1.58 2.71
N ILE A 22 7.91 2.20 1.93
CA ILE A 22 7.52 3.60 2.10
C ILE A 22 6.91 3.83 3.49
N GLU A 23 6.04 2.93 3.97
CA GLU A 23 5.45 3.06 5.30
C GLU A 23 6.50 2.99 6.42
N LEU A 24 7.54 2.17 6.27
CA LEU A 24 8.63 2.09 7.27
C LEU A 24 9.57 3.31 7.21
N ALA A 25 9.77 3.90 6.03
CA ALA A 25 10.51 5.16 5.90
C ALA A 25 9.73 6.31 6.54
N LEU A 26 8.45 6.47 6.19
CA LEU A 26 7.59 7.52 6.74
C LEU A 26 7.28 7.35 8.24
N SER A 27 7.30 6.12 8.79
CA SER A 27 7.05 5.94 10.22
C SER A 27 8.15 6.52 11.10
N GLN A 28 9.38 6.65 10.59
CA GLN A 28 10.52 7.17 11.35
C GLN A 28 10.38 8.65 11.72
N ILE A 29 9.57 9.40 10.97
CA ILE A 29 9.27 10.81 11.23
C ILE A 29 7.94 11.01 11.97
N CYS A 30 7.25 9.94 12.40
CA CYS A 30 5.94 10.10 13.04
C CYS A 30 6.04 10.36 14.54
N GLY A 31 5.07 11.11 15.07
CA GLY A 31 4.93 11.43 16.50
C GLY A 31 4.00 10.52 17.28
N GLU A 32 3.94 10.73 18.60
CA GLU A 32 3.10 9.94 19.53
C GLU A 32 1.59 9.99 19.25
N LYS A 33 1.11 11.08 18.65
CA LYS A 33 -0.32 11.28 18.32
C LYS A 33 -0.67 10.73 16.95
N ASP A 34 0.31 10.37 16.14
CA ASP A 34 0.11 9.93 14.77
C ASP A 34 -0.53 8.55 14.73
N ILE A 35 -1.25 8.27 13.64
CA ILE A 35 -1.97 7.02 13.44
C ILE A 35 -1.18 6.13 12.49
N LEU A 36 -0.66 5.03 13.02
CA LEU A 36 0.12 4.05 12.28
C LEU A 36 -0.58 2.70 12.33
N THR A 37 -1.12 2.25 11.20
CA THR A 37 -1.79 0.95 11.15
C THR A 37 -0.81 -0.21 11.24
N ARG A 38 -1.26 -1.33 11.79
CA ARG A 38 -0.44 -2.55 11.82
C ARG A 38 -0.17 -3.13 10.44
N VAL A 39 1.04 -3.58 10.18
CA VAL A 39 1.51 -4.36 9.02
C VAL A 39 1.71 -5.84 9.37
N SER A 40 2.33 -6.62 8.48
CA SER A 40 2.58 -8.04 8.76
C SER A 40 3.54 -8.19 9.95
N PRO A 41 3.48 -9.28 10.74
CA PRO A 41 4.36 -9.45 11.90
C PRO A 41 5.85 -9.29 11.57
N ARG A 42 6.29 -9.79 10.41
CA ARG A 42 7.67 -9.60 9.92
C ARG A 42 8.01 -8.13 9.67
N ASP A 43 7.07 -7.38 9.08
CA ASP A 43 7.30 -5.97 8.77
C ASP A 43 7.22 -5.10 10.05
N GLU A 44 6.44 -5.52 11.06
CA GLU A 44 6.44 -4.86 12.39
C GLU A 44 7.75 -5.09 13.13
N ALA A 45 8.30 -6.32 13.13
CA ALA A 45 9.61 -6.59 13.73
C ALA A 45 10.71 -5.73 13.10
N MET A 46 10.60 -5.42 11.79
CA MET A 46 11.49 -4.46 11.15
C MET A 46 11.24 -3.02 11.62
N ARG A 47 9.97 -2.61 11.75
CA ARG A 47 9.62 -1.28 12.31
C ARG A 47 10.19 -1.08 13.72
N GLU A 48 10.10 -2.10 14.56
CA GLU A 48 10.62 -2.08 15.94
C GLU A 48 12.15 -1.88 16.00
N SER A 49 12.87 -2.19 14.91
CA SER A 49 14.31 -1.97 14.78
C SER A 49 14.69 -0.59 14.20
N LEU A 50 13.72 0.19 13.76
CA LEU A 50 13.92 1.52 13.18
C LEU A 50 13.57 2.61 14.21
N PRO A 51 14.11 3.83 14.05
CA PRO A 51 13.67 4.99 14.83
C PRO A 51 12.16 5.26 14.67
N GLY A 52 11.58 5.97 15.65
CA GLY A 52 10.19 6.40 15.62
C GLY A 52 9.20 5.38 16.19
N PRO A 53 7.89 5.68 16.12
CA PRO A 53 6.87 4.87 16.75
C PRO A 53 6.57 3.58 15.99
N ASN A 54 6.15 2.58 16.75
CA ASN A 54 5.51 1.39 16.21
C ASN A 54 4.08 1.70 15.76
N ALA A 55 3.37 0.67 15.28
CA ALA A 55 1.93 0.83 15.10
C ALA A 55 1.30 1.42 16.37
N GLN A 56 0.38 2.38 16.21
CA GLN A 56 -0.34 3.03 17.31
C GLN A 56 -1.60 3.76 16.82
N ASN A 57 -2.47 4.17 17.75
CA ASN A 57 -3.63 5.05 17.53
C ASN A 57 -4.61 4.68 16.39
N TRP A 58 -4.62 3.42 15.94
CA TRP A 58 -5.40 2.98 14.77
C TRP A 58 -6.89 2.73 15.05
N LEU A 59 -7.38 2.88 16.29
CA LEU A 59 -8.79 2.72 16.62
C LEU A 59 -9.55 4.03 16.37
N ALA A 60 -10.78 3.93 15.89
CA ALA A 60 -11.65 5.10 15.79
C ALA A 60 -11.96 5.65 17.20
N PRO A 61 -12.20 6.97 17.34
CA PRO A 61 -12.63 7.56 18.61
C PRO A 61 -13.82 6.80 19.20
N GLY A 62 -13.76 6.49 20.49
CA GLY A 62 -14.81 5.74 21.20
C GLY A 62 -14.76 4.21 21.02
N MET A 63 -13.95 3.68 20.09
CA MET A 63 -13.77 2.23 19.94
C MET A 63 -12.74 1.70 20.92
N ARG A 64 -13.07 0.59 21.57
CA ARG A 64 -12.18 -0.17 22.46
C ARG A 64 -12.04 -1.61 21.95
N ILE A 65 -10.87 -2.20 22.17
CA ILE A 65 -10.62 -3.62 21.91
C ILE A 65 -10.13 -4.23 23.23
N ASN A 66 -10.75 -5.32 23.66
CA ASN A 66 -10.33 -6.01 24.89
C ASN A 66 -9.07 -6.87 24.66
N ARG A 67 -8.38 -7.29 25.73
CA ARG A 67 -7.12 -8.05 25.61
C ARG A 67 -7.26 -9.34 24.76
N PRO A 68 -8.30 -10.18 24.93
CA PRO A 68 -8.48 -11.39 24.12
C PRO A 68 -8.64 -11.09 22.63
N GLU A 69 -9.50 -10.15 22.24
CA GLU A 69 -9.67 -9.74 20.84
C GLU A 69 -8.37 -9.18 20.25
N ARG A 70 -7.58 -8.48 21.06
CA ARG A 70 -6.27 -7.94 20.68
C ARG A 70 -5.20 -9.02 20.49
N ILE A 71 -5.29 -10.14 21.19
CA ILE A 71 -4.41 -11.29 20.96
C ILE A 71 -4.87 -12.06 19.72
N LEU A 72 -6.17 -12.33 19.62
CA LEU A 72 -6.73 -13.13 18.53
C LEU A 72 -6.48 -12.50 17.16
N GLY A 73 -6.77 -11.21 16.98
CA GLY A 73 -6.50 -10.61 15.68
C GLY A 73 -4.99 -10.37 15.40
N ARG A 74 -4.07 -10.56 16.38
CA ARG A 74 -2.61 -10.45 16.15
C ARG A 74 -2.20 -11.69 15.38
N LEU A 75 -2.76 -12.82 15.80
CA LEU A 75 -2.64 -14.11 15.13
C LEU A 75 -3.33 -14.10 13.76
N LEU A 76 -4.51 -13.47 13.64
CA LEU A 76 -5.30 -13.49 12.40
C LEU A 76 -4.99 -12.33 11.42
N GLY A 77 -4.26 -11.30 11.83
CA GLY A 77 -3.95 -10.12 11.00
C GLY A 77 -5.16 -9.26 10.61
N GLN A 78 -6.30 -9.35 11.32
CA GLN A 78 -7.60 -8.80 10.90
C GLN A 78 -8.20 -7.71 11.83
N HIS A 79 -7.41 -7.09 12.69
CA HIS A 79 -7.90 -6.38 13.87
C HIS A 79 -8.87 -5.18 13.72
N THR A 80 -9.01 -4.56 12.56
CA THR A 80 -9.51 -3.17 12.53
C THR A 80 -10.56 -2.86 11.48
N ARG A 81 -10.98 -3.83 10.65
CA ARG A 81 -12.09 -3.58 9.71
C ARG A 81 -13.36 -3.24 10.49
N GLY A 82 -13.86 -2.02 10.29
CA GLY A 82 -15.04 -1.48 10.98
C GLY A 82 -14.78 -0.89 12.37
N ARG A 83 -13.55 -0.95 12.90
CA ARG A 83 -13.22 -0.41 14.24
C ARG A 83 -12.22 0.76 14.23
N GLY A 84 -11.75 1.17 13.04
CA GLY A 84 -10.81 2.27 12.87
C GLY A 84 -10.03 2.16 11.57
N TYR A 85 -8.78 2.61 11.63
CA TYR A 85 -7.84 2.60 10.51
C TYR A 85 -7.24 1.21 10.31
N PHE A 86 -7.06 0.81 9.06
CA PHE A 86 -6.50 -0.50 8.70
C PHE A 86 -5.62 -0.41 7.45
N ASN A 87 -4.80 -1.44 7.22
CA ASN A 87 -3.99 -1.50 6.00
C ASN A 87 -4.86 -1.48 4.75
N HIS A 88 -4.46 -0.66 3.77
CA HIS A 88 -5.20 -0.49 2.52
C HIS A 88 -6.63 0.03 2.74
N VAL A 89 -6.80 0.88 3.76
CA VAL A 89 -8.06 1.60 4.01
C VAL A 89 -8.40 2.50 2.80
N PRO A 90 -9.62 2.43 2.25
CA PRO A 90 -10.05 3.29 1.15
C PRO A 90 -10.08 4.79 1.51
N ALA A 91 -9.80 5.67 0.56
CA ALA A 91 -9.88 7.13 0.74
C ALA A 91 -11.22 7.58 1.34
N ARG A 92 -12.34 7.01 0.89
CA ARG A 92 -13.68 7.29 1.43
C ARG A 92 -13.77 7.04 2.94
N GLU A 93 -13.09 6.02 3.44
CA GLU A 93 -13.13 5.61 4.83
C GLU A 93 -12.20 6.49 5.67
N VAL A 94 -11.03 6.86 5.14
CA VAL A 94 -10.16 7.85 5.79
C VAL A 94 -10.85 9.20 5.89
N LEU A 95 -11.51 9.68 4.84
CA LEU A 95 -12.31 10.91 4.86
C LEU A 95 -13.41 10.84 5.93
N ARG A 96 -14.12 9.71 6.03
CA ARG A 96 -15.16 9.49 7.05
C ARG A 96 -14.60 9.55 8.48
N LEU A 97 -13.46 8.92 8.72
CA LEU A 97 -12.85 8.82 10.05
C LEU A 97 -12.18 10.13 10.50
N THR A 98 -11.56 10.86 9.57
CA THR A 98 -10.80 12.09 9.86
C THR A 98 -11.64 13.35 9.77
N GLY A 99 -12.75 13.28 9.03
CA GLY A 99 -13.58 14.42 8.70
C GLY A 99 -12.97 15.33 7.63
N PRO A 100 -13.78 16.23 7.04
CA PRO A 100 -13.37 17.05 5.90
C PRO A 100 -12.27 18.06 6.22
N ARG A 101 -12.17 18.52 7.48
CA ARG A 101 -11.16 19.51 7.89
C ARG A 101 -9.74 18.93 7.79
N ILE A 102 -9.51 17.76 8.37
CA ILE A 102 -8.21 17.08 8.30
C ILE A 102 -7.93 16.66 6.85
N TRP A 103 -8.88 15.98 6.22
CA TRP A 103 -8.73 15.52 4.83
C TRP A 103 -8.32 16.63 3.86
N ARG A 104 -8.90 17.83 3.97
CA ARG A 104 -8.57 18.95 3.08
C ARG A 104 -7.24 19.62 3.38
N SER A 105 -6.79 19.57 4.64
CA SER A 105 -5.66 20.40 5.11
C SER A 105 -4.35 19.63 5.27
N TYR A 106 -4.36 18.31 5.00
CA TYR A 106 -3.21 17.42 5.11
C TYR A 106 -2.73 17.04 3.72
N PHE A 107 -1.42 16.86 3.54
CA PHE A 107 -0.84 16.36 2.30
C PHE A 107 -1.13 14.86 2.15
N LYS A 108 -1.89 14.48 1.12
CA LYS A 108 -2.30 13.10 0.86
C LYS A 108 -1.36 12.47 -0.17
N ILE A 109 -0.74 11.35 0.21
CA ILE A 109 0.23 10.63 -0.60
C ILE A 109 -0.31 9.21 -0.86
N SER A 110 -0.11 8.71 -2.07
CA SER A 110 -0.24 7.29 -2.36
C SER A 110 0.93 6.82 -3.21
N VAL A 111 0.91 5.55 -3.62
CA VAL A 111 1.92 4.96 -4.48
C VAL A 111 1.24 4.07 -5.51
N GLU A 112 1.72 4.11 -6.74
CA GLU A 112 1.25 3.24 -7.80
C GLU A 112 2.42 2.60 -8.56
N ARG A 113 2.17 1.42 -9.12
CA ARG A 113 3.10 0.66 -9.94
C ARG A 113 2.42 0.32 -11.26
N ASN A 114 3.22 0.21 -12.32
CA ASN A 114 2.78 -0.28 -13.62
C ASN A 114 1.83 -1.48 -13.42
N PRO A 115 0.57 -1.38 -13.86
CA PRO A 115 -0.44 -2.37 -13.49
C PRO A 115 -0.11 -3.80 -13.94
N TRP A 116 0.59 -3.95 -15.07
CA TRP A 116 1.03 -5.24 -15.58
C TRP A 116 2.15 -5.83 -14.73
N ASP A 117 3.17 -5.05 -14.40
CA ASP A 117 4.25 -5.47 -13.51
C ASP A 117 3.74 -5.76 -12.08
N ARG A 118 2.83 -4.92 -11.58
CA ARG A 118 2.15 -5.11 -10.29
C ARG A 118 1.38 -6.44 -10.23
N GLN A 119 0.74 -6.83 -11.34
CA GLN A 119 0.00 -8.09 -11.42
C GLN A 119 0.93 -9.31 -11.41
N VAL A 120 2.10 -9.23 -12.06
CA VAL A 120 3.17 -10.24 -11.94
C VAL A 120 3.68 -10.30 -10.50
N SER A 121 3.88 -9.16 -9.84
CA SER A 121 4.25 -9.11 -8.42
C SER A 121 3.20 -9.77 -7.50
N LEU A 122 1.90 -9.63 -7.82
CA LEU A 122 0.82 -10.30 -7.10
C LEU A 122 0.87 -11.82 -7.29
N TYR A 123 1.09 -12.28 -8.53
CA TYR A 123 1.18 -13.69 -8.89
C TYR A 123 2.26 -14.42 -8.08
N TYR A 124 3.51 -13.94 -8.12
CA TYR A 124 4.62 -14.55 -7.37
C TYR A 124 4.42 -14.48 -5.85
N TRP A 125 3.84 -13.40 -5.34
CA TRP A 125 3.57 -13.27 -3.91
C TRP A 125 2.48 -14.22 -3.41
N ARG A 126 1.47 -14.50 -4.24
CA ARG A 126 0.36 -15.39 -3.88
C ARG A 126 0.74 -16.86 -3.95
N TYR A 127 1.60 -17.20 -4.90
CA TYR A 127 2.04 -18.57 -5.14
C TYR A 127 3.56 -18.65 -5.03
N PRO A 128 4.17 -18.50 -3.84
CA PRO A 128 5.63 -18.52 -3.70
C PRO A 128 6.24 -19.90 -3.98
N ASP A 129 5.48 -20.96 -3.77
CA ASP A 129 5.83 -22.35 -4.07
C ASP A 129 5.69 -22.62 -5.58
N ALA A 130 6.79 -22.91 -6.26
CA ALA A 130 6.82 -23.12 -7.71
C ALA A 130 6.03 -24.38 -8.12
N ASP A 131 6.03 -25.43 -7.31
CA ASP A 131 5.40 -26.72 -7.65
C ASP A 131 3.87 -26.62 -7.62
N LYS A 132 3.33 -25.66 -6.87
CA LYS A 132 1.88 -25.41 -6.73
C LYS A 132 1.39 -24.20 -7.51
N ARG A 133 2.29 -23.52 -8.24
CA ARG A 133 1.99 -22.27 -8.94
C ARG A 133 1.33 -22.58 -10.29
N PRO A 134 0.10 -22.09 -10.57
CA PRO A 134 -0.48 -22.20 -11.90
C PRO A 134 0.34 -21.36 -12.89
N THR A 135 0.27 -21.62 -14.20
CA THR A 135 0.90 -20.70 -15.17
C THR A 135 0.34 -19.29 -15.05
N PHE A 136 1.10 -18.27 -15.45
CA PHE A 136 0.63 -16.89 -15.38
C PHE A 136 -0.67 -16.69 -16.20
N GLU A 137 -0.76 -17.30 -17.39
CA GLU A 137 -1.99 -17.28 -18.18
C GLU A 137 -3.18 -17.91 -17.45
N THR A 138 -2.99 -19.07 -16.80
CA THR A 138 -4.04 -19.71 -15.98
C THR A 138 -4.44 -18.81 -14.81
N PHE A 139 -3.46 -18.14 -14.18
CA PHE A 139 -3.71 -17.20 -13.09
C PHE A 139 -4.55 -16.00 -13.55
N ILE A 140 -4.41 -15.53 -14.79
CA ILE A 140 -5.22 -14.39 -15.29
C ILE A 140 -6.61 -14.84 -15.77
N THR A 141 -6.69 -15.97 -16.47
CA THR A 141 -7.89 -16.35 -17.24
C THR A 141 -8.88 -17.24 -16.48
N SER A 142 -8.41 -18.04 -15.52
CA SER A 142 -9.28 -19.03 -14.85
C SER A 142 -10.09 -18.41 -13.71
N PRO A 143 -11.43 -18.59 -13.64
CA PRO A 143 -12.25 -18.13 -12.52
C PRO A 143 -11.81 -18.66 -11.15
N ARG A 144 -11.22 -19.86 -11.11
CA ARG A 144 -10.71 -20.50 -9.90
C ARG A 144 -9.46 -19.79 -9.34
N TRP A 145 -8.60 -19.30 -10.23
CA TRP A 145 -7.27 -18.77 -9.86
C TRP A 145 -7.21 -17.25 -9.90
N ARG A 146 -8.01 -16.61 -10.75
CA ARG A 146 -7.94 -15.18 -11.02
C ARG A 146 -8.04 -14.34 -9.76
N LYS A 147 -7.08 -13.44 -9.62
CA LYS A 147 -7.07 -12.46 -8.55
C LYS A 147 -6.54 -11.13 -9.06
N LYS A 148 -7.26 -10.06 -8.74
CA LYS A 148 -6.83 -8.69 -8.93
C LYS A 148 -6.65 -8.00 -7.58
N VAL A 149 -5.76 -7.01 -7.53
CA VAL A 149 -5.80 -5.98 -6.49
C VAL A 149 -6.84 -4.91 -6.85
N ASP A 150 -7.39 -4.26 -5.83
CA ASP A 150 -8.20 -3.05 -6.01
C ASP A 150 -7.46 -1.91 -5.30
N ASN A 151 -6.65 -1.20 -6.07
CA ASN A 151 -5.81 -0.11 -5.59
C ASN A 151 -6.45 1.26 -5.84
N PHE A 152 -7.14 1.44 -6.96
CA PHE A 152 -7.69 2.75 -7.34
C PHE A 152 -8.63 3.29 -6.26
N ALA A 153 -9.49 2.45 -5.67
CA ALA A 153 -10.38 2.83 -4.57
C ALA A 153 -9.63 3.25 -3.27
N ILE A 154 -8.34 2.92 -3.13
CA ILE A 154 -7.52 3.29 -1.97
C ILE A 154 -7.22 4.78 -1.97
N TYR A 155 -6.98 5.38 -3.14
CA TYR A 155 -6.60 6.78 -3.27
C TYR A 155 -7.57 7.62 -4.10
N SER A 156 -8.73 7.08 -4.49
CA SER A 156 -9.74 7.81 -5.29
C SER A 156 -11.02 8.08 -4.52
N LEU A 157 -11.69 9.17 -4.91
CA LEU A 157 -13.06 9.51 -4.55
C LEU A 157 -13.83 9.82 -5.84
N ALA A 158 -15.06 9.32 -5.95
CA ALA A 158 -15.91 9.52 -7.14
C ALA A 158 -15.19 9.23 -8.48
N GLY A 159 -14.36 8.18 -8.51
CA GLY A 159 -13.67 7.73 -9.72
C GLY A 159 -12.46 8.56 -10.14
N ARG A 160 -11.98 9.49 -9.30
CA ARG A 160 -10.79 10.30 -9.58
C ARG A 160 -9.78 10.22 -8.45
N PRO A 161 -8.46 10.26 -8.72
CA PRO A 161 -7.46 10.39 -7.68
C PRO A 161 -7.81 11.56 -6.74
N ALA A 162 -7.81 11.29 -5.44
CA ALA A 162 -8.18 12.22 -4.37
C ALA A 162 -6.99 12.43 -3.41
N VAL A 163 -5.78 12.31 -3.95
CA VAL A 163 -4.51 12.50 -3.25
C VAL A 163 -3.70 13.58 -3.97
N ASP A 164 -2.79 14.22 -3.25
CA ASP A 164 -2.03 15.35 -3.76
C ASP A 164 -0.74 14.89 -4.47
N PHE A 165 -0.25 13.68 -4.15
CA PHE A 165 0.92 13.09 -4.80
C PHE A 165 0.80 11.56 -4.89
N VAL A 166 1.22 10.99 -6.02
CA VAL A 166 1.29 9.54 -6.24
C VAL A 166 2.71 9.17 -6.62
N ILE A 167 3.42 8.55 -5.69
CA ILE A 167 4.75 7.98 -5.92
C ILE A 167 4.64 6.92 -7.01
N ARG A 168 5.51 7.00 -8.01
CA ARG A 168 5.70 6.00 -9.06
C ARG A 168 6.70 4.98 -8.56
N TYR A 169 6.29 3.71 -8.50
CA TYR A 169 7.17 2.62 -8.11
C TYR A 169 8.45 2.57 -8.99
N GLU A 170 8.34 2.97 -10.24
CA GLU A 170 9.43 3.02 -11.21
C GLU A 170 10.47 4.12 -10.90
N GLN A 171 10.08 5.15 -10.13
CA GLN A 171 10.91 6.29 -9.72
C GLN A 171 10.92 6.42 -8.20
N LEU A 172 10.87 5.28 -7.50
CA LEU A 172 10.55 5.22 -6.08
C LEU A 172 11.45 6.08 -5.19
N GLN A 173 12.75 6.14 -5.49
CA GLN A 173 13.71 6.91 -4.70
C GLN A 173 13.48 8.41 -4.87
N ASP A 174 13.39 8.87 -6.12
CA ASP A 174 13.22 10.29 -6.46
C ASP A 174 11.87 10.83 -5.97
N ASP A 175 10.79 10.09 -6.22
CA ASP A 175 9.45 10.49 -5.78
C ASP A 175 9.28 10.46 -4.26
N LEU A 176 9.98 9.56 -3.56
CA LEU A 176 9.99 9.56 -2.10
C LEU A 176 10.82 10.74 -1.55
N ALA A 177 11.94 11.07 -2.19
CA ALA A 177 12.71 12.27 -1.84
C ALA A 177 11.88 13.55 -2.03
N GLU A 178 11.12 13.64 -3.11
CA GLU A 178 10.16 14.74 -3.35
C GLU A 178 9.08 14.81 -2.27
N VAL A 179 8.56 13.66 -1.81
CA VAL A 179 7.63 13.62 -0.68
C VAL A 179 8.26 14.20 0.59
N PHE A 180 9.49 13.79 0.93
CA PHE A 180 10.19 14.35 2.10
C PHE A 180 10.46 15.84 1.97
N HIS A 181 10.83 16.30 0.76
CA HIS A 181 11.02 17.71 0.46
C HIS A 181 9.74 18.52 0.70
N ARG A 182 8.59 18.07 0.19
CA ARG A 182 7.27 18.71 0.41
C ARG A 182 6.82 18.70 1.87
N LEU A 183 7.28 17.71 2.65
CA LEU A 183 7.04 17.64 4.10
C LEU A 183 8.01 18.52 4.91
N GLY A 184 9.01 19.14 4.28
CA GLY A 184 10.02 19.95 4.96
C GLY A 184 11.02 19.13 5.77
N ILE A 185 11.22 17.85 5.44
CA ILE A 185 12.15 16.96 6.12
C ILE A 185 13.55 17.12 5.49
N GLN A 186 14.49 17.65 6.27
CA GLN A 186 15.85 17.95 5.81
C GLN A 186 16.74 16.69 5.74
N ASP A 187 16.60 15.79 6.70
CA ASP A 187 17.36 14.53 6.78
C ASP A 187 16.42 13.33 6.56
N PRO A 188 16.07 13.00 5.30
CA PRO A 188 15.12 11.95 5.01
C PRO A 188 15.67 10.57 5.45
N PRO A 189 14.86 9.76 6.16
CA PRO A 189 15.26 8.39 6.49
C PRO A 189 15.54 7.56 5.25
N ALA A 190 16.55 6.70 5.33
CA ALA A 190 16.82 5.74 4.27
C ALA A 190 15.65 4.77 4.08
N LEU A 191 15.36 4.41 2.82
CA LEU A 191 14.31 3.45 2.51
C LEU A 191 14.73 2.04 2.97
N PRO A 192 14.03 1.42 3.94
CA PRO A 192 14.42 0.09 4.41
C PRO A 192 14.22 -0.95 3.30
N ALA A 193 15.20 -1.84 3.15
CA ALA A 193 15.12 -2.95 2.20
C ALA A 193 14.09 -4.00 2.68
N THR A 194 12.82 -3.82 2.32
CA THR A 194 11.78 -4.82 2.60
C THR A 194 11.61 -5.76 1.42
N LYS A 195 11.68 -7.08 1.64
CA LYS A 195 11.24 -8.13 0.68
C LYS A 195 11.99 -8.17 -0.65
N SER A 196 13.27 -7.83 -0.67
CA SER A 196 14.19 -8.26 -1.74
C SER A 196 14.16 -9.80 -1.83
N GLY A 197 13.79 -10.35 -2.99
CA GLY A 197 13.85 -11.81 -3.25
C GLY A 197 12.53 -12.59 -3.30
N THR A 198 11.35 -11.94 -3.29
CA THR A 198 10.08 -12.67 -3.54
C THR A 198 9.84 -13.01 -5.02
N ARG A 199 10.55 -12.33 -5.94
CA ARG A 199 10.60 -12.67 -7.36
C ARG A 199 11.90 -13.44 -7.59
N THR A 200 11.80 -14.76 -7.77
CA THR A 200 12.95 -15.60 -8.18
C THR A 200 13.29 -15.38 -9.65
N ASP A 201 12.30 -14.93 -10.43
CA ASP A 201 12.44 -14.56 -11.83
C ASP A 201 13.02 -13.14 -11.95
N ARG A 202 14.12 -13.01 -12.72
CA ARG A 202 14.76 -11.72 -13.01
C ARG A 202 14.31 -11.15 -14.35
N GLY A 203 13.47 -11.85 -15.11
CA GLY A 203 12.95 -11.41 -16.41
C GLY A 203 12.12 -10.12 -16.35
N ASP A 204 11.86 -9.57 -17.53
CA ASP A 204 10.93 -8.45 -17.68
C ASP A 204 9.51 -8.96 -17.37
N TYR A 205 8.69 -8.14 -16.72
CA TYR A 205 7.30 -8.53 -16.44
C TYR A 205 6.54 -8.83 -17.74
N ARG A 206 6.96 -8.24 -18.85
CA ARG A 206 6.37 -8.42 -20.19
C ARG A 206 6.45 -9.85 -20.68
N ASP A 207 7.49 -10.58 -20.30
CA ASP A 207 7.73 -11.97 -20.73
C ASP A 207 6.66 -12.94 -20.20
N HIS A 208 5.88 -12.52 -19.19
CA HIS A 208 4.76 -13.31 -18.67
C HIS A 208 3.48 -13.19 -19.50
N TYR A 209 3.36 -12.18 -20.36
CA TYR A 209 2.10 -11.83 -20.99
C TYR A 209 1.98 -12.37 -22.41
N THR A 210 0.77 -12.82 -22.73
CA THR A 210 0.26 -12.89 -24.10
C THR A 210 -0.55 -11.63 -24.38
N ASP A 211 -0.85 -11.33 -25.64
CA ASP A 211 -1.75 -10.21 -25.98
C ASP A 211 -3.08 -10.31 -25.22
N LYS A 212 -3.65 -11.52 -25.14
CA LYS A 212 -4.88 -11.79 -24.41
C LYS A 212 -4.78 -11.45 -22.93
N THR A 213 -3.72 -11.89 -22.23
CA THR A 213 -3.60 -11.61 -20.79
C THR A 213 -3.25 -10.15 -20.53
N ARG A 214 -2.52 -9.50 -21.43
CA ARG A 214 -2.22 -8.06 -21.39
C ARG A 214 -3.52 -7.25 -21.42
N ASP A 215 -4.42 -7.59 -22.34
CA ASP A 215 -5.67 -6.85 -22.54
C ASP A 215 -6.67 -7.09 -21.40
N ILE A 216 -6.71 -8.31 -20.83
CA ILE A 216 -7.50 -8.60 -19.61
C ILE A 216 -7.03 -7.73 -18.45
N VAL A 217 -5.72 -7.66 -18.22
CA VAL A 217 -5.14 -6.85 -17.14
C VAL A 217 -5.35 -5.36 -17.38
N ALA A 218 -5.27 -4.90 -18.65
CA ALA A 218 -5.62 -3.54 -19.02
C ALA A 218 -7.08 -3.20 -18.67
N GLY A 219 -8.01 -4.13 -18.93
CA GLY A 219 -9.43 -3.97 -18.57
C GLY A 219 -9.68 -3.92 -17.06
N TRP A 220 -8.96 -4.71 -16.26
CA TRP A 220 -9.10 -4.70 -14.79
C TRP A 220 -8.64 -3.40 -14.14
N TYR A 221 -7.66 -2.75 -14.76
CA TYR A 221 -6.89 -1.62 -14.22
C TYR A 221 -7.04 -0.36 -15.06
N ARG A 222 -8.12 -0.27 -15.84
CA ARG A 222 -8.35 0.85 -16.77
C ARG A 222 -8.29 2.21 -16.09
N ASP A 223 -8.76 2.31 -14.84
CA ASP A 223 -8.92 3.59 -14.14
C ASP A 223 -7.54 4.14 -13.74
N GLU A 224 -6.65 3.33 -13.17
CA GLU A 224 -5.27 3.73 -12.91
C GLU A 224 -4.42 3.87 -14.20
N ILE A 225 -4.69 3.08 -15.24
CA ILE A 225 -4.02 3.24 -16.54
C ILE A 225 -4.33 4.61 -17.12
N ALA A 226 -5.61 4.97 -17.18
CA ALA A 226 -6.05 6.26 -17.70
C ALA A 226 -5.56 7.43 -16.83
N ALA A 227 -5.64 7.29 -15.49
CA ALA A 227 -5.26 8.35 -14.57
C ALA A 227 -3.75 8.70 -14.61
N PHE A 228 -2.89 7.72 -14.91
CA PHE A 228 -1.44 7.91 -14.84
C PHE A 228 -0.69 7.62 -16.15
N GLY A 229 -1.41 7.45 -17.25
CA GLY A 229 -0.81 7.26 -18.58
C GLY A 229 0.06 6.00 -18.70
N TYR A 230 -0.24 4.94 -17.95
CA TYR A 230 0.55 3.71 -18.01
C TYR A 230 0.45 3.05 -19.38
N ARG A 231 1.56 2.46 -19.82
CA ARG A 231 1.67 1.66 -21.04
C ARG A 231 2.37 0.34 -20.74
N PHE A 232 2.04 -0.66 -21.52
CA PHE A 232 2.75 -1.94 -21.52
C PHE A 232 4.13 -1.75 -22.14
#